data_AF-A0A9P1CPP7-F1
#
_entry.id   AF-A0A9P1CPP7-F1
#
_cell.length_a   1.000
_cell.length_b   1.000
_cell.length_c   1.000
_cell.angle_alpha   90.00
_cell.angle_beta   90.00
_cell.angle_gamma   90.00
#
_symmetry.space_group_name_H-M   'P 1'
#
loop_
_entity.id
_entity.type
_entity.pdbx_description
1 polymer ?
#
loop_
_entity_poly.entity_id
_entity_poly.type
_entity_poly.pdbx_seq_one_letter_code
_entity_poly.pdbx_strand_id
1 'polypeptide(L)'
;MQNHPEDAEKQLFGVISFAAVCSGADLECKGRAMDAGAFEALLHALRYHGHVPSMQEWIARCFESLPEALWSFIQTLKRDPQDVELQILGGMCLARLHKPECHEAAADAGVCEAFVQAMRLHADDNEVQNAAAIGLRANCLGPTSEPLPPKVANKTTKLALGHGAVDALVEAAQMHSEDFDVLYNCTLALGSIVRFRAQECRKHAGEIVQVMLRALKSPRQDFRVTFVAKMCLKDVPGALCSLVETMNSAPADVDVQHWSSWWLAEVFSADITGPLIVDYPTTCVLHALVCAMRNHPTRTHVQTHAAAALGAICAGWDSDALERQRNAVDAGALQVVVQAMRSHSYDAKVQAASARCFTRISIAHAAGTADVLQMMLHTYHAHHRDAEARKWIALGVAMLQGVAVAHPEVSHILCQVIQDYPRDAEVQYIASLGMANVAFGLPPAVGVRGVSPWLAKRHEKTNQLEDQASKRIVRKALMIDASYCNWLCKRFQRLRPHVSRWNDLQKMKQSKRCWD
;
A
#
# COMPACT_ATOMS: atom_id res chain seq x y z
N MET A 1 17.67 -37.85 -28.52
CA MET A 1 18.45 -37.01 -27.60
C MET A 1 19.93 -37.38 -27.61
N GLN A 2 20.34 -38.58 -27.19
CA GLN A 2 21.77 -38.96 -27.14
C GLN A 2 22.53 -38.87 -28.48
N ASN A 3 21.89 -39.22 -29.61
CA ASN A 3 22.55 -39.20 -30.93
C ASN A 3 22.71 -37.81 -31.55
N HIS A 4 22.04 -36.78 -31.01
CA HIS A 4 22.04 -35.42 -31.58
C HIS A 4 22.20 -34.35 -30.48
N PRO A 5 23.25 -34.42 -29.65
CA PRO A 5 23.39 -33.59 -28.45
C PRO A 5 23.41 -32.08 -28.75
N GLU A 6 23.97 -31.68 -29.89
CA GLU A 6 24.15 -30.29 -30.28
C GLU A 6 22.95 -29.70 -31.04
N ASP A 7 21.98 -30.52 -31.43
CA ASP A 7 20.83 -30.07 -32.23
C ASP A 7 19.69 -29.60 -31.32
N ALA A 8 19.57 -28.28 -31.14
CA ALA A 8 18.63 -27.66 -30.21
C ALA A 8 17.16 -28.04 -30.50
N GLU A 9 16.76 -28.13 -31.77
CA GLU A 9 15.40 -28.47 -32.16
C GLU A 9 15.08 -29.93 -31.82
N LYS A 10 15.99 -30.85 -32.17
CA LYS A 10 15.83 -32.28 -31.82
C LYS A 10 15.89 -32.52 -30.32
N GLN A 11 16.73 -31.77 -29.59
CA GLN A 11 16.72 -31.84 -28.12
C GLN A 11 15.38 -31.36 -27.58
N LEU A 12 14.85 -30.23 -28.07
CA LEU A 12 13.60 -29.67 -27.59
C LEU A 12 12.43 -30.62 -27.83
N PHE A 13 12.29 -31.16 -29.05
CA PHE A 13 11.28 -32.18 -29.34
C PHE A 13 11.47 -33.45 -28.49
N GLY A 14 12.72 -33.83 -28.23
CA GLY A 14 13.04 -34.93 -27.33
C GLY A 14 12.54 -34.69 -25.91
N VAL A 15 12.83 -33.53 -25.32
CA VAL A 15 12.39 -33.15 -23.97
C VAL A 15 10.87 -33.02 -23.90
N ILE A 16 10.22 -32.40 -24.90
CA ILE A 16 8.75 -32.30 -24.98
C ILE A 16 8.12 -33.70 -24.99
N SER A 17 8.64 -34.59 -25.85
CA SER A 17 8.14 -35.96 -25.97
C SER A 17 8.34 -36.72 -24.66
N PHE A 18 9.50 -36.54 -24.02
CA PHE A 18 9.82 -37.16 -22.74
C PHE A 18 8.90 -36.66 -21.62
N ALA A 19 8.67 -35.35 -21.52
CA ALA A 19 7.74 -34.76 -20.57
C ALA A 19 6.32 -35.33 -20.73
N ALA A 20 5.85 -35.47 -21.98
CA ALA A 20 4.54 -36.04 -22.28
C ALA A 20 4.43 -37.51 -21.81
N VAL A 21 5.47 -38.32 -22.05
CA VAL A 21 5.52 -39.71 -21.57
C VAL A 21 5.49 -39.76 -20.04
N CYS A 22 6.31 -38.94 -19.37
CA CYS A 22 6.39 -38.95 -17.91
C CYS A 22 5.12 -38.43 -17.21
N SER A 23 4.37 -37.51 -17.84
CA SER A 23 3.17 -36.91 -17.23
C SER A 23 2.04 -37.92 -17.00
N GLY A 24 1.97 -39.01 -17.78
CA GLY A 24 0.95 -40.07 -17.65
C GLY A 24 1.50 -41.41 -17.15
N ALA A 25 2.81 -41.49 -16.91
CA ALA A 25 3.49 -42.73 -16.54
C ALA A 25 3.25 -43.11 -15.06
N ASP A 26 3.20 -44.42 -14.80
CA ASP A 26 3.28 -44.96 -13.44
C ASP A 26 4.71 -44.84 -12.86
N LEU A 27 4.85 -45.17 -11.57
CA LEU A 27 6.12 -45.10 -10.85
C LEU A 27 7.19 -46.03 -11.46
N GLU A 28 6.81 -47.20 -11.96
CA GLU A 28 7.74 -48.16 -12.57
C GLU A 28 8.33 -47.60 -13.87
N CYS A 29 7.49 -47.05 -14.74
CA CYS A 29 7.93 -46.41 -15.98
C CYS A 29 8.85 -45.22 -15.71
N LYS A 30 8.57 -44.43 -14.67
CA LYS A 30 9.44 -43.33 -14.25
C LYS A 30 10.79 -43.82 -13.72
N GLY A 31 10.80 -44.89 -12.93
CA GLY A 31 12.03 -45.55 -12.47
C GLY A 31 12.89 -46.05 -13.64
N ARG A 32 12.28 -46.75 -14.59
CA ARG A 32 12.97 -47.20 -15.82
C ARG A 32 13.55 -46.04 -16.64
N ALA A 33 12.86 -44.90 -16.68
CA ALA A 33 13.38 -43.72 -17.34
C ALA A 33 14.64 -43.18 -16.63
N MET A 34 14.64 -43.17 -15.29
CA MET A 34 15.82 -42.81 -14.49
C MET A 34 16.98 -43.79 -14.73
N ASP A 35 16.73 -45.09 -14.70
CA ASP A 35 17.73 -46.14 -14.97
C ASP A 35 18.33 -46.01 -16.39
N ALA A 36 17.55 -45.49 -17.34
CA ALA A 36 17.99 -45.25 -18.71
C ALA A 36 18.83 -43.95 -18.89
N GLY A 37 19.10 -43.22 -17.80
CA GLY A 37 19.90 -41.99 -17.82
C GLY A 37 19.10 -40.73 -18.19
N ALA A 38 17.82 -40.68 -17.81
CA ALA A 38 16.98 -39.51 -18.06
C ALA A 38 17.54 -38.24 -17.40
N PHE A 39 18.06 -38.33 -16.18
CA PHE A 39 18.61 -37.18 -15.48
C PHE A 39 19.81 -36.58 -16.23
N GLU A 40 20.75 -37.41 -16.65
CA GLU A 40 21.94 -37.02 -17.40
C GLU A 40 21.56 -36.39 -18.74
N ALA A 41 20.55 -36.94 -19.43
CA ALA A 41 20.04 -36.39 -20.67
C ALA A 41 19.40 -35.01 -20.48
N LEU A 42 18.60 -34.83 -19.42
CA LEU A 42 17.99 -33.54 -19.08
C LEU A 42 19.05 -32.51 -18.66
N LEU A 43 20.02 -32.89 -17.83
CA LEU A 43 21.10 -32.03 -17.41
C LEU A 43 21.98 -31.60 -18.59
N HIS A 44 22.27 -32.51 -19.51
CA HIS A 44 23.01 -32.21 -20.73
C HIS A 44 22.23 -31.23 -21.62
N ALA A 45 20.94 -31.49 -21.87
CA ALA A 45 20.10 -30.59 -22.64
C ALA A 45 20.02 -29.20 -22.00
N LEU A 46 19.93 -29.13 -20.65
CA LEU A 46 19.92 -27.87 -19.93
C LEU A 46 21.24 -27.10 -20.10
N ARG A 47 22.40 -27.75 -20.01
CA ARG A 47 23.70 -27.08 -20.18
C ARG A 47 23.90 -26.55 -21.58
N TYR A 48 23.67 -27.37 -22.61
CA TYR A 48 23.96 -26.97 -23.99
C TYR A 48 22.90 -26.04 -24.59
N HIS A 49 21.64 -26.17 -24.18
CA HIS A 49 20.50 -25.47 -24.80
C HIS A 49 19.69 -24.65 -23.80
N GLY A 50 20.23 -24.43 -22.60
CA GLY A 50 19.55 -23.71 -21.53
C GLY A 50 19.28 -22.25 -21.84
N HIS A 51 19.99 -21.64 -22.79
CA HIS A 51 19.70 -20.29 -23.28
C HIS A 51 18.32 -20.19 -23.96
N VAL A 52 17.72 -21.32 -24.38
CA VAL A 52 16.38 -21.36 -24.98
C VAL A 52 15.31 -21.42 -23.88
N PRO A 53 14.44 -20.40 -23.73
CA PRO A 53 13.45 -20.38 -22.65
C PRO A 53 12.50 -21.58 -22.65
N SER A 54 12.10 -22.04 -23.85
CA SER A 54 11.25 -23.23 -24.00
C SER A 54 11.95 -24.51 -23.53
N MET A 55 13.28 -24.61 -23.68
CA MET A 55 14.05 -25.75 -23.15
C MET A 55 13.96 -25.79 -21.63
N GLN A 56 14.21 -24.64 -20.97
CA GLN A 56 14.11 -24.52 -19.52
C GLN A 56 12.71 -24.89 -19.00
N GLU A 57 11.66 -24.44 -19.69
CA GLU A 57 10.27 -24.74 -19.34
C GLU A 57 9.96 -26.23 -19.45
N TRP A 58 10.30 -26.87 -20.56
CA TRP A 58 10.01 -28.28 -20.76
C TRP A 58 10.83 -29.19 -19.85
N ILE A 59 12.08 -28.83 -19.54
CA ILE A 59 12.89 -29.53 -18.53
C ILE A 59 12.26 -29.38 -17.13
N ALA A 60 11.76 -28.20 -16.76
CA ALA A 60 11.04 -28.03 -15.51
C ALA A 60 9.79 -28.93 -15.42
N ARG A 61 9.05 -29.10 -16.53
CA ARG A 61 7.91 -30.04 -16.61
C ARG A 61 8.32 -31.51 -16.49
N CYS A 62 9.51 -31.87 -16.98
CA CYS A 62 10.09 -33.19 -16.72
C CYS A 62 10.36 -33.38 -15.22
N PHE A 63 10.97 -32.39 -14.56
CA PHE A 63 11.20 -32.43 -13.11
C PHE A 63 9.90 -32.51 -12.30
N GLU A 64 8.83 -31.82 -12.72
CA GLU A 64 7.51 -31.96 -12.11
C GLU A 64 6.91 -33.37 -12.23
N SER A 65 7.35 -34.13 -13.23
CA SER A 65 6.88 -35.49 -13.49
C SER A 65 7.80 -36.54 -12.89
N LEU A 66 9.04 -36.18 -12.57
CA LEU A 66 10.13 -37.04 -12.08
C LEU A 66 10.76 -36.47 -10.80
N PRO A 67 10.20 -36.77 -9.61
CA PRO A 67 10.71 -36.28 -8.33
C PRO A 67 12.18 -36.65 -8.07
N GLU A 68 12.62 -37.84 -8.49
CA GLU A 68 14.02 -38.27 -8.33
C GLU A 68 14.99 -37.45 -9.19
N ALA A 69 14.57 -37.06 -10.40
CA ALA A 69 15.37 -36.18 -11.26
C ALA A 69 15.46 -34.77 -10.66
N LEU A 70 14.35 -34.23 -10.13
CA LEU A 70 14.34 -32.95 -9.42
C LEU A 70 15.29 -32.98 -8.21
N TRP A 71 15.21 -34.03 -7.40
CA TRP A 71 16.08 -34.19 -6.23
C TRP A 71 17.56 -34.27 -6.64
N SER A 72 17.88 -35.08 -7.66
CA SER A 72 19.25 -35.25 -8.18
C SER A 72 19.80 -33.95 -8.75
N PHE A 73 18.96 -33.17 -9.42
CA PHE A 73 19.34 -31.86 -9.94
C PHE A 73 19.72 -30.90 -8.80
N ILE A 74 18.92 -30.84 -7.73
CA ILE A 74 19.19 -30.00 -6.57
C ILE A 74 20.46 -30.45 -5.85
N GLN A 75 20.70 -31.76 -5.71
CA GLN A 75 21.96 -32.25 -5.15
C GLN A 75 23.17 -31.89 -6.02
N THR A 76 23.00 -31.87 -7.34
CA THR A 76 24.06 -31.43 -8.28
C THR A 76 24.37 -29.95 -8.07
N LEU A 77 23.36 -29.09 -7.94
CA LEU A 77 23.56 -27.66 -7.63
C LEU A 77 24.35 -27.46 -6.33
N LYS A 78 24.05 -28.26 -5.29
CA LYS A 78 24.75 -28.20 -4.00
C LYS A 78 26.16 -28.76 -4.04
N ARG A 79 26.38 -29.83 -4.80
CA ARG A 79 27.68 -30.51 -4.92
C ARG A 79 28.67 -29.67 -5.74
N ASP A 80 28.18 -29.01 -6.77
CA ASP A 80 28.99 -28.26 -7.74
C ASP A 80 28.69 -26.75 -7.65
N PRO A 81 28.87 -26.10 -6.48
CA PRO A 81 28.46 -24.71 -6.27
C PRO A 81 29.33 -23.71 -7.06
N GLN A 82 30.54 -24.09 -7.43
CA GLN A 82 31.49 -23.27 -8.20
C GLN A 82 31.11 -23.14 -9.69
N ASP A 83 30.23 -24.00 -10.19
CA ASP A 83 29.82 -24.00 -11.59
C ASP A 83 28.78 -22.90 -11.86
N VAL A 84 29.26 -21.73 -12.25
CA VAL A 84 28.46 -20.51 -12.51
C VAL A 84 27.30 -20.79 -13.48
N GLU A 85 27.58 -21.42 -14.61
CA GLU A 85 26.58 -21.72 -15.63
C GLU A 85 25.48 -22.64 -15.08
N LEU A 86 25.88 -23.68 -14.34
CA LEU A 86 24.92 -24.58 -13.70
C LEU A 86 24.03 -23.85 -12.67
N GLN A 87 24.60 -22.93 -11.87
CA GLN A 87 23.83 -22.16 -10.89
C GLN A 87 22.81 -21.23 -11.57
N ILE A 88 23.20 -20.54 -12.65
CA ILE A 88 22.32 -19.67 -13.45
C ILE A 88 21.16 -20.49 -14.02
N LEU A 89 21.48 -21.59 -14.72
CA LEU A 89 20.49 -22.47 -15.33
C LEU A 89 19.58 -23.11 -14.29
N GLY A 90 20.11 -23.47 -13.12
CA GLY A 90 19.36 -23.99 -11.98
C GLY A 90 18.30 -23.01 -11.48
N GLY A 91 18.69 -21.76 -11.24
CA GLY A 91 17.78 -20.69 -10.82
C GLY A 91 16.67 -20.45 -11.83
N MET A 92 17.02 -20.35 -13.12
CA MET A 92 16.05 -20.12 -14.20
C MET A 92 15.10 -21.32 -14.41
N CYS A 93 15.62 -22.55 -14.41
CA CYS A 93 14.82 -23.75 -14.66
C CYS A 93 13.85 -24.02 -13.49
N LEU A 94 14.33 -23.98 -12.25
CA LEU A 94 13.50 -24.28 -11.08
C LEU A 94 12.45 -23.22 -10.80
N ALA A 95 12.65 -21.99 -11.27
CA ALA A 95 11.64 -20.95 -11.20
C ALA A 95 10.41 -21.21 -12.11
N ARG A 96 10.52 -22.16 -13.03
CA ARG A 96 9.44 -22.56 -13.97
C ARG A 96 8.66 -23.78 -13.48
N LEU A 97 8.83 -24.21 -12.23
CA LEU A 97 7.94 -25.20 -11.63
C LEU A 97 6.54 -24.59 -11.40
N HIS A 98 5.51 -25.28 -11.84
CA HIS A 98 4.11 -24.87 -11.75
C HIS A 98 3.38 -25.53 -10.58
N LYS A 99 3.71 -26.79 -10.28
CA LYS A 99 2.99 -27.59 -9.28
C LYS A 99 3.45 -27.27 -7.85
N PRO A 100 2.53 -26.94 -6.93
CA PRO A 100 2.87 -26.64 -5.53
C PRO A 100 3.67 -27.74 -4.82
N GLU A 101 3.33 -29.01 -5.05
CA GLU A 101 4.01 -30.17 -4.49
C GLU A 101 5.48 -30.28 -4.93
N CYS A 102 5.81 -29.78 -6.12
CA CYS A 102 7.19 -29.76 -6.62
C CYS A 102 8.01 -28.66 -5.94
N HIS A 103 7.41 -27.52 -5.60
CA HIS A 103 8.07 -26.49 -4.80
C HIS A 103 8.37 -26.99 -3.39
N GLU A 104 7.43 -27.73 -2.78
CA GLU A 104 7.64 -28.38 -1.49
C GLU A 104 8.76 -29.43 -1.56
N ALA A 105 8.74 -30.31 -2.56
CA ALA A 105 9.79 -31.31 -2.76
C ALA A 105 11.16 -30.68 -3.03
N ALA A 106 11.22 -29.60 -3.82
CA ALA A 106 12.45 -28.87 -4.07
C ALA A 106 13.01 -28.23 -2.80
N ALA A 107 12.13 -27.67 -1.96
CA ALA A 107 12.52 -27.11 -0.66
C ALA A 107 13.07 -28.20 0.28
N ASP A 108 12.42 -29.37 0.33
CA ASP A 108 12.89 -30.52 1.11
C ASP A 108 14.24 -31.07 0.60
N ALA A 109 14.50 -30.98 -0.70
CA ALA A 109 15.79 -31.33 -1.30
C ALA A 109 16.91 -30.31 -1.02
N GLY A 110 16.57 -29.12 -0.49
CA GLY A 110 17.52 -28.07 -0.14
C GLY A 110 17.76 -27.04 -1.25
N VAL A 111 16.77 -26.76 -2.11
CA VAL A 111 16.93 -25.76 -3.18
C VAL A 111 17.25 -24.36 -2.64
N CYS A 112 16.64 -23.97 -1.51
CA CYS A 112 16.90 -22.68 -0.88
C CYS A 112 18.35 -22.58 -0.37
N GLU A 113 18.90 -23.68 0.16
CA GLU A 113 20.31 -23.75 0.56
C GLU A 113 21.22 -23.56 -0.64
N ALA A 114 20.95 -24.26 -1.75
CA ALA A 114 21.72 -24.17 -2.99
C ALA A 114 21.78 -22.73 -3.53
N PHE A 115 20.63 -22.05 -3.60
CA PHE A 115 20.58 -20.66 -4.08
C PHE A 115 21.31 -19.70 -3.15
N VAL A 116 21.15 -19.81 -1.83
CA VAL A 116 21.87 -18.95 -0.88
C VAL A 116 23.38 -19.20 -0.94
N GLN A 117 23.79 -20.47 -1.10
CA GLN A 117 25.19 -20.82 -1.28
C GLN A 117 25.76 -20.23 -2.57
N ALA A 118 25.02 -20.32 -3.69
CA ALA A 118 25.42 -19.72 -4.97
C ALA A 118 25.56 -18.19 -4.86
N MET A 119 24.60 -17.51 -4.22
CA MET A 119 24.67 -16.07 -4.00
C MET A 119 25.88 -15.65 -3.17
N ARG A 120 26.23 -16.40 -2.12
CA ARG A 120 27.41 -16.08 -1.30
C ARG A 120 28.72 -16.36 -2.00
N LEU A 121 28.78 -17.45 -2.77
CA LEU A 121 30.01 -17.88 -3.43
C LEU A 121 30.36 -17.01 -4.64
N HIS A 122 29.34 -16.62 -5.41
CA HIS A 122 29.46 -15.78 -6.60
C HIS A 122 28.94 -14.38 -6.33
N ALA A 123 29.38 -13.78 -5.22
CA ALA A 123 28.89 -12.49 -4.75
C ALA A 123 28.99 -11.41 -5.82
N ASP A 124 30.05 -11.42 -6.63
CA ASP A 124 30.32 -10.42 -7.67
C ASP A 124 29.65 -10.71 -9.03
N ASP A 125 28.97 -11.86 -9.21
CA ASP A 125 28.37 -12.25 -10.48
C ASP A 125 26.87 -11.92 -10.55
N ASN A 126 26.52 -10.88 -11.31
CA ASN A 126 25.16 -10.39 -11.43
C ASN A 126 24.18 -11.45 -11.96
N GLU A 127 24.60 -12.31 -12.90
CA GLU A 127 23.73 -13.33 -13.49
C GLU A 127 23.38 -14.41 -12.47
N VAL A 128 24.36 -14.85 -11.67
CA VAL A 128 24.12 -15.80 -10.58
C VAL A 128 23.21 -15.19 -9.52
N GLN A 129 23.47 -13.93 -9.10
CA GLN A 129 22.61 -13.23 -8.13
C GLN A 129 21.16 -13.14 -8.63
N ASN A 130 20.99 -12.75 -9.88
CA ASN A 130 19.68 -12.60 -10.49
C ASN A 130 18.94 -13.95 -10.58
N ALA A 131 19.60 -14.98 -11.09
CA ALA A 131 19.01 -16.31 -11.24
C ALA A 131 18.64 -16.93 -9.88
N ALA A 132 19.50 -16.81 -8.88
CA ALA A 132 19.23 -17.31 -7.53
C ALA A 132 18.07 -16.55 -6.86
N ALA A 133 17.98 -15.23 -7.04
CA ALA A 133 16.86 -14.45 -6.53
C ALA A 133 15.52 -14.82 -7.21
N ILE A 134 15.53 -15.04 -8.52
CA ILE A 134 14.37 -15.56 -9.27
C ILE A 134 13.94 -16.92 -8.72
N GLY A 135 14.89 -17.84 -8.52
CA GLY A 135 14.65 -19.16 -7.97
C GLY A 135 14.07 -19.14 -6.54
N LEU A 136 14.65 -18.32 -5.65
CA LEU A 136 14.17 -18.14 -4.28
C LEU A 136 12.75 -17.58 -4.25
N ARG A 137 12.47 -16.55 -5.05
CA ARG A 137 11.13 -15.98 -5.19
C ARG A 137 10.12 -17.02 -5.64
N ALA A 138 10.44 -17.77 -6.70
CA ALA A 138 9.55 -18.78 -7.24
C ALA A 138 9.28 -19.89 -6.21
N ASN A 139 10.27 -20.34 -5.45
CA ASN A 139 10.07 -21.35 -4.42
C ASN A 139 9.28 -20.83 -3.19
N CYS A 140 9.38 -19.53 -2.89
CA CYS A 140 8.67 -18.91 -1.77
C CYS A 140 7.21 -18.52 -2.08
N LEU A 141 6.89 -18.13 -3.32
CA LEU A 141 5.57 -17.61 -3.69
C LEU A 141 4.90 -18.37 -4.83
N GLY A 142 5.65 -19.09 -5.66
CA GLY A 142 5.15 -19.70 -6.89
C GLY A 142 5.09 -18.73 -8.08
N PRO A 143 4.57 -19.20 -9.22
CA PRO A 143 4.37 -18.37 -10.40
C PRO A 143 3.38 -17.24 -10.11
N THR A 144 3.56 -16.09 -10.77
CA THR A 144 2.70 -14.91 -10.52
C THR A 144 1.23 -15.11 -10.87
N SER A 145 0.94 -16.02 -11.80
CA SER A 145 -0.42 -16.36 -12.22
C SER A 145 -1.16 -17.20 -11.18
N GLU A 146 -0.44 -18.00 -10.38
CA GLU A 146 -1.02 -18.94 -9.43
C GLU A 146 -0.09 -19.07 -8.22
N PRO A 147 -0.31 -18.25 -7.17
CA PRO A 147 0.51 -18.29 -5.96
C PRO A 147 0.39 -19.63 -5.24
N LEU A 148 1.47 -20.03 -4.55
CA LEU A 148 1.50 -21.25 -3.75
C LEU A 148 0.40 -21.27 -2.68
N PRO A 149 -0.17 -22.45 -2.38
CA PRO A 149 -1.02 -22.63 -1.22
C PRO A 149 -0.30 -22.15 0.06
N PRO A 150 -0.99 -21.48 1.01
CA PRO A 150 -0.36 -20.92 2.21
C PRO A 150 0.48 -21.91 3.01
N LYS A 151 0.08 -23.19 3.05
CA LYS A 151 0.84 -24.25 3.72
C LYS A 151 2.23 -24.45 3.11
N VAL A 152 2.30 -24.51 1.77
CA VAL A 152 3.56 -24.69 1.04
C VAL A 152 4.43 -23.45 1.19
N ALA A 153 3.86 -22.27 0.92
CA ALA A 153 4.59 -20.99 1.05
C ALA A 153 5.17 -20.78 2.46
N ASN A 154 4.42 -21.12 3.52
CA ASN A 154 4.92 -21.04 4.90
C ASN A 154 6.11 -21.97 5.14
N LYS A 155 6.09 -23.18 4.57
CA LYS A 155 7.19 -24.16 4.70
C LYS A 155 8.42 -23.70 3.92
N THR A 156 8.26 -23.33 2.65
CA THR A 156 9.39 -22.94 1.79
C THR A 156 10.07 -21.66 2.30
N THR A 157 9.29 -20.65 2.71
CA THR A 157 9.84 -19.44 3.35
C THR A 157 10.53 -19.72 4.69
N LYS A 158 10.12 -20.76 5.44
CA LYS A 158 10.83 -21.21 6.65
C LYS A 158 12.22 -21.72 6.36
N LEU A 159 12.33 -22.57 5.35
CA LEU A 159 13.60 -23.15 4.94
C LEU A 159 14.51 -22.06 4.38
N ALA A 160 13.99 -21.19 3.50
CA ALA A 160 14.74 -20.04 2.97
C ALA A 160 15.32 -19.15 4.08
N LEU A 161 14.50 -18.81 5.08
CA LEU A 161 14.96 -18.02 6.23
C LEU A 161 16.02 -18.75 7.06
N GLY A 162 15.85 -20.06 7.27
CA GLY A 162 16.81 -20.89 8.00
C GLY A 162 18.19 -20.97 7.34
N HIS A 163 18.27 -20.85 6.02
CA HIS A 163 19.54 -20.83 5.28
C HIS A 163 20.17 -19.43 5.18
N GLY A 164 19.49 -18.38 5.64
CA GLY A 164 19.97 -16.99 5.57
C GLY A 164 19.69 -16.31 4.23
N ALA A 165 18.56 -16.64 3.59
CA ALA A 165 18.16 -16.01 2.32
C ALA A 165 17.97 -14.50 2.42
N VAL A 166 17.48 -13.99 3.57
CA VAL A 166 17.30 -12.54 3.76
C VAL A 166 18.65 -11.82 3.70
N ASP A 167 19.66 -12.31 4.43
CA ASP A 167 21.01 -11.74 4.42
C ASP A 167 21.59 -11.73 2.99
N ALA A 168 21.54 -12.88 2.29
CA ALA A 168 22.08 -12.99 0.94
C ALA A 168 21.38 -12.07 -0.07
N LEU A 169 20.05 -11.96 -0.01
CA LEU A 169 19.28 -11.06 -0.88
C LEU A 169 19.55 -9.59 -0.59
N VAL A 170 19.74 -9.23 0.68
CA VAL A 170 20.10 -7.87 1.09
C VAL A 170 21.50 -7.52 0.59
N GLU A 171 22.48 -8.38 0.84
CA GLU A 171 23.88 -8.18 0.41
C GLU A 171 23.97 -8.05 -1.11
N ALA A 172 23.30 -8.94 -1.85
CA ALA A 172 23.25 -8.89 -3.32
C ALA A 172 22.64 -7.60 -3.84
N ALA A 173 21.50 -7.17 -3.28
CA ALA A 173 20.84 -5.93 -3.68
C ALA A 173 21.62 -4.66 -3.29
N GLN A 174 22.48 -4.74 -2.27
CA GLN A 174 23.36 -3.64 -1.88
C GLN A 174 24.60 -3.56 -2.78
N MET A 175 25.24 -4.71 -3.05
CA MET A 175 26.43 -4.82 -3.88
C MET A 175 26.11 -4.46 -5.34
N HIS A 176 25.03 -5.02 -5.87
CA HIS A 176 24.59 -4.84 -7.26
C HIS A 176 23.51 -3.77 -7.39
N SER A 177 23.70 -2.67 -6.66
CA SER A 177 22.72 -1.59 -6.59
C SER A 177 22.37 -0.93 -7.92
N GLU A 178 23.27 -1.01 -8.90
CA GLU A 178 23.10 -0.46 -10.24
C GLU A 178 22.56 -1.50 -11.23
N ASP A 179 22.62 -2.80 -10.88
CA ASP A 179 22.03 -3.86 -11.70
C ASP A 179 20.53 -3.96 -11.41
N PHE A 180 19.76 -3.59 -12.42
CA PHE A 180 18.32 -3.53 -12.33
C PHE A 180 17.69 -4.90 -12.04
N ASP A 181 18.13 -5.94 -12.75
CA ASP A 181 17.50 -7.25 -12.69
C ASP A 181 17.79 -7.92 -11.34
N VAL A 182 19.01 -7.76 -10.83
CA VAL A 182 19.37 -8.21 -9.47
C VAL A 182 18.53 -7.49 -8.42
N LEU A 183 18.48 -6.16 -8.45
CA LEU A 183 17.73 -5.37 -7.46
C LEU A 183 16.23 -5.71 -7.47
N TYR A 184 15.66 -5.92 -8.68
CA TYR A 184 14.26 -6.30 -8.86
C TYR A 184 13.95 -7.66 -8.29
N ASN A 185 14.69 -8.68 -8.70
CA ASN A 185 14.40 -10.04 -8.28
C ASN A 185 14.74 -10.26 -6.81
N CYS A 186 15.80 -9.61 -6.28
CA CYS A 186 16.10 -9.63 -4.85
C CYS A 186 14.94 -9.07 -4.03
N THR A 187 14.39 -7.93 -4.45
CA THR A 187 13.31 -7.33 -3.67
C THR A 187 12.01 -8.12 -3.75
N LEU A 188 11.68 -8.69 -4.91
CA LEU A 188 10.49 -9.55 -5.02
C LEU A 188 10.64 -10.85 -4.21
N ALA A 189 11.84 -11.42 -4.14
CA ALA A 189 12.13 -12.54 -3.26
C ALA A 189 11.98 -12.14 -1.79
N LEU A 190 12.55 -11.00 -1.38
CA LEU A 190 12.41 -10.46 -0.02
C LEU A 190 10.93 -10.27 0.36
N GLY A 191 10.12 -9.65 -0.50
CA GLY A 191 8.70 -9.46 -0.22
C GLY A 191 7.92 -10.78 -0.11
N SER A 192 8.31 -11.79 -0.89
CA SER A 192 7.73 -13.13 -0.80
C SER A 192 8.02 -13.78 0.56
N ILE A 193 9.24 -13.63 1.08
CA ILE A 193 9.62 -14.15 2.40
C ILE A 193 8.92 -13.37 3.51
N VAL A 194 9.01 -12.04 3.48
CA VAL A 194 8.44 -11.12 4.47
C VAL A 194 6.93 -11.33 4.64
N ARG A 195 6.20 -11.54 3.53
CA ARG A 195 4.74 -11.75 3.56
C ARG A 195 4.31 -12.89 4.48
N PHE A 196 5.13 -13.93 4.61
CA PHE A 196 4.83 -15.08 5.48
C PHE A 196 5.62 -15.02 6.80
N ARG A 197 6.77 -14.33 6.84
CA ARG A 197 7.77 -14.36 7.94
C ARG A 197 8.17 -12.98 8.46
N ALA A 198 7.23 -12.05 8.43
CA ALA A 198 7.31 -10.70 8.98
C ALA A 198 8.01 -10.64 10.36
N GLN A 199 7.61 -11.53 11.25
CA GLN A 199 8.11 -11.59 12.62
C GLN A 199 9.60 -11.89 12.71
N GLU A 200 10.08 -12.84 11.92
CA GLU A 200 11.47 -13.27 11.96
C GLU A 200 12.38 -12.35 11.14
N CYS A 201 11.84 -11.67 10.13
CA CYS A 201 12.55 -10.66 9.35
C CYS A 201 12.78 -9.34 10.11
N ARG A 202 12.26 -9.19 11.34
CA ARG A 202 12.40 -7.98 12.17
C ARG A 202 13.84 -7.49 12.32
N LYS A 203 14.79 -8.42 12.55
CA LYS A 203 16.20 -8.08 12.76
C LYS A 203 16.85 -7.45 11.51
N HIS A 204 16.26 -7.66 10.34
CA HIS A 204 16.73 -7.18 9.03
C HIS A 204 15.90 -6.03 8.48
N ALA A 205 14.93 -5.50 9.24
CA ALA A 205 13.94 -4.55 8.74
C ALA A 205 14.58 -3.29 8.12
N GLY A 206 15.61 -2.72 8.78
CA GLY A 206 16.30 -1.54 8.28
C GLY A 206 16.97 -1.78 6.92
N GLU A 207 17.68 -2.91 6.78
CA GLU A 207 18.36 -3.27 5.54
C GLU A 207 17.40 -3.58 4.39
N ILE A 208 16.31 -4.30 4.69
CA ILE A 208 15.23 -4.57 3.73
C ILE A 208 14.66 -3.23 3.24
N VAL A 209 14.39 -2.28 4.13
CA VAL A 209 13.90 -0.95 3.76
C VAL A 209 14.92 -0.20 2.91
N GLN A 210 16.21 -0.26 3.22
CA GLN A 210 17.26 0.39 2.42
C GLN A 210 17.34 -0.18 1.00
N VAL A 211 17.33 -1.51 0.87
CA VAL A 211 17.22 -2.18 -0.43
C VAL A 211 16.01 -1.66 -1.17
N MET A 212 14.87 -1.55 -0.47
CA MET A 212 13.64 -1.10 -1.10
C MET A 212 13.67 0.35 -1.57
N LEU A 213 14.22 1.25 -0.77
CA LEU A 213 14.34 2.67 -1.12
C LEU A 213 15.25 2.87 -2.31
N ARG A 214 16.36 2.12 -2.39
CA ARG A 214 17.25 2.11 -3.55
C ARG A 214 16.51 1.65 -4.81
N ALA A 215 15.71 0.61 -4.67
CA ALA A 215 14.80 0.11 -5.69
C ALA A 215 13.81 1.19 -6.19
N LEU A 216 13.27 2.01 -5.29
CA LEU A 216 12.39 3.13 -5.65
C LEU A 216 13.10 4.26 -6.42
N LYS A 217 14.41 4.43 -6.21
CA LYS A 217 15.24 5.38 -6.96
C LYS A 217 15.58 4.92 -8.37
N SER A 218 15.37 3.64 -8.70
CA SER A 218 15.62 3.10 -10.03
C SER A 218 14.90 3.92 -11.12
N PRO A 219 15.53 4.24 -12.26
CA PRO A 219 14.93 5.05 -13.32
C PRO A 219 13.76 4.36 -14.06
N ARG A 220 13.59 3.05 -13.85
CA ARG A 220 12.53 2.25 -14.47
C ARG A 220 11.18 2.43 -13.74
N GLN A 221 10.18 3.01 -14.41
CA GLN A 221 8.88 3.33 -13.80
C GLN A 221 7.99 2.10 -13.51
N ASP A 222 8.05 1.09 -14.37
CA ASP A 222 7.40 -0.22 -14.26
C ASP A 222 7.75 -0.95 -12.97
N PHE A 223 9.02 -0.81 -12.56
CA PHE A 223 9.53 -1.28 -11.28
C PHE A 223 8.77 -0.62 -10.13
N ARG A 224 8.79 0.71 -10.05
CA ARG A 224 8.24 1.48 -8.92
C ARG A 224 6.77 1.16 -8.66
N VAL A 225 5.94 1.06 -9.71
CA VAL A 225 4.50 0.76 -9.58
C VAL A 225 4.23 -0.68 -9.13
N THR A 226 4.92 -1.67 -9.71
CA THR A 226 4.76 -3.09 -9.35
C THR A 226 5.28 -3.37 -7.94
N PHE A 227 6.32 -2.63 -7.56
CA PHE A 227 7.06 -2.75 -6.32
C PHE A 227 6.29 -2.29 -5.09
N VAL A 228 5.75 -1.07 -5.08
CA VAL A 228 5.03 -0.58 -3.90
C VAL A 228 3.64 -1.20 -3.76
N ALA A 229 2.99 -1.58 -4.88
CA ALA A 229 1.71 -2.27 -4.88
C ALA A 229 1.75 -3.71 -4.33
N LYS A 230 2.90 -4.38 -4.35
CA LYS A 230 3.03 -5.79 -3.96
C LYS A 230 3.70 -6.03 -2.60
N MET A 231 4.28 -4.99 -1.99
CA MET A 231 5.03 -5.18 -0.76
C MET A 231 4.14 -5.13 0.49
N CYS A 232 4.17 -6.22 1.23
CA CYS A 232 3.73 -6.36 2.62
C CYS A 232 4.62 -5.56 3.59
N LEU A 233 5.05 -4.35 3.23
CA LEU A 233 5.83 -3.48 4.10
C LEU A 233 5.06 -3.13 5.38
N LYS A 234 3.72 -3.13 5.31
CA LYS A 234 2.86 -3.04 6.49
C LYS A 234 3.16 -4.14 7.51
N ASP A 235 3.67 -5.28 7.07
CA ASP A 235 3.96 -6.44 7.90
C ASP A 235 5.44 -6.44 8.33
N VAL A 236 6.29 -5.50 7.87
CA VAL A 236 7.71 -5.38 8.30
C VAL A 236 7.80 -4.49 9.53
N PRO A 237 8.06 -5.02 10.74
CA PRO A 237 8.16 -4.19 11.92
C PRO A 237 9.41 -3.32 11.86
N GLY A 238 9.28 -2.01 12.11
CA GLY A 238 10.37 -1.03 11.96
C GLY A 238 10.44 -0.37 10.58
N ALA A 239 9.64 -0.83 9.61
CA ALA A 239 9.59 -0.21 8.28
C ALA A 239 9.12 1.25 8.31
N LEU A 240 8.11 1.55 9.13
CA LEU A 240 7.62 2.91 9.31
C LEU A 240 8.72 3.86 9.82
N CYS A 241 9.49 3.44 10.83
CA CYS A 241 10.60 4.21 11.38
C CYS A 241 11.68 4.47 10.33
N SER A 242 12.15 3.40 9.68
CA SER A 242 13.22 3.47 8.67
C SER A 242 12.81 4.31 7.45
N LEU A 243 11.55 4.23 7.03
CA LEU A 243 11.00 5.02 5.94
C LEU A 243 10.96 6.51 6.30
N VAL A 244 10.49 6.85 7.51
CA VAL A 244 10.43 8.23 8.01
C VAL A 244 11.84 8.81 8.17
N GLU A 245 12.79 8.04 8.71
CA GLU A 245 14.20 8.44 8.79
C GLU A 245 14.79 8.72 7.41
N THR A 246 14.45 7.91 6.41
CA THR A 246 14.90 8.13 5.03
C THR A 246 14.27 9.38 4.43
N MET A 247 12.98 9.60 4.64
CA MET A 247 12.33 10.84 4.20
C MET A 247 13.02 12.06 4.81
N ASN A 248 13.44 11.97 6.08
CA ASN A 248 14.12 13.05 6.78
C ASN A 248 15.60 13.22 6.35
N SER A 249 16.29 12.15 5.98
CA SER A 249 17.69 12.21 5.53
C SER A 249 17.83 12.64 4.06
N ALA A 250 16.80 12.42 3.23
CA ALA A 250 16.77 12.80 1.82
C ALA A 250 15.59 13.74 1.47
N PRO A 251 15.49 14.93 2.10
CA PRO A 251 14.36 15.84 1.93
C PRO A 251 14.23 16.40 0.50
N ALA A 252 15.33 16.49 -0.25
CA ALA A 252 15.38 16.99 -1.62
C ALA A 252 15.10 15.92 -2.70
N ASP A 253 15.06 14.63 -2.32
CA ASP A 253 14.86 13.53 -3.25
C ASP A 253 13.36 13.33 -3.53
N VAL A 254 12.90 13.80 -4.69
CA VAL A 254 11.48 13.78 -5.09
C VAL A 254 10.92 12.36 -5.07
N ASP A 255 11.70 11.37 -5.49
CA ASP A 255 11.24 9.99 -5.61
C ASP A 255 11.07 9.35 -4.22
N VAL A 256 12.04 9.57 -3.32
CA VAL A 256 11.89 9.16 -1.91
C VAL A 256 10.64 9.78 -1.31
N GLN A 257 10.46 11.09 -1.42
CA GLN A 257 9.30 11.76 -0.82
C GLN A 257 7.99 11.27 -1.43
N HIS A 258 7.94 11.08 -2.75
CA HIS A 258 6.76 10.64 -3.47
C HIS A 258 6.33 9.22 -3.06
N TRP A 259 7.22 8.24 -3.16
CA TRP A 259 6.87 6.84 -2.94
C TRP A 259 6.72 6.50 -1.47
N SER A 260 7.51 7.11 -0.58
CA SER A 260 7.29 6.99 0.86
C SER A 260 5.93 7.57 1.27
N SER A 261 5.55 8.72 0.74
CA SER A 261 4.22 9.30 1.00
C SER A 261 3.08 8.44 0.47
N TRP A 262 3.23 7.85 -0.72
CA TRP A 262 2.23 6.91 -1.26
C TRP A 262 2.06 5.71 -0.34
N TRP A 263 3.19 5.11 0.07
CA TRP A 263 3.16 3.94 0.96
C TRP A 263 2.50 4.26 2.30
N LEU A 264 2.81 5.42 2.89
CA LEU A 264 2.14 5.89 4.10
C LEU A 264 0.64 6.06 3.87
N ALA A 265 0.21 6.60 2.72
CA ALA A 265 -1.22 6.72 2.41
C ALA A 265 -1.92 5.35 2.37
N GLU A 266 -1.29 4.35 1.78
CA GLU A 266 -1.83 2.98 1.73
C GLU A 266 -1.91 2.35 3.11
N VAL A 267 -0.82 2.39 3.89
CA VAL A 267 -0.78 1.77 5.23
C VAL A 267 -1.78 2.36 6.21
N PHE A 268 -1.99 3.68 6.15
CA PHE A 268 -2.93 4.36 7.02
C PHE A 268 -4.37 4.38 6.47
N SER A 269 -4.62 3.88 5.24
CA SER A 269 -5.98 3.77 4.70
C SER A 269 -6.77 2.63 5.37
N ALA A 270 -8.04 2.92 5.70
CA ALA A 270 -8.82 2.33 6.80
C ALA A 270 -9.25 0.84 6.70
N ASP A 271 -8.63 0.02 5.85
CA ASP A 271 -8.85 -1.44 5.83
C ASP A 271 -7.66 -2.24 6.38
N ILE A 272 -6.60 -1.55 6.83
CA ILE A 272 -5.28 -2.16 7.12
C ILE A 272 -4.83 -1.91 8.56
N THR A 273 -5.58 -1.18 9.39
CA THR A 273 -5.20 -0.83 10.76
C THR A 273 -5.38 -2.02 11.73
N GLY A 274 -4.54 -3.03 11.56
CA GLY A 274 -4.17 -3.95 12.62
C GLY A 274 -3.19 -3.29 13.63
N PRO A 275 -2.78 -4.03 14.67
CA PRO A 275 -1.97 -3.53 15.79
C PRO A 275 -0.53 -3.04 15.45
N LEU A 276 -0.16 -2.93 14.17
CA LEU A 276 1.20 -2.60 13.70
C LEU A 276 1.61 -1.13 13.84
N ILE A 277 0.66 -0.22 14.12
CA ILE A 277 0.90 1.24 14.20
C ILE A 277 1.18 1.70 15.65
N VAL A 278 1.03 0.81 16.64
CA VAL A 278 1.01 1.18 18.08
C VAL A 278 2.37 1.66 18.61
N ASP A 279 3.50 1.32 17.97
CA ASP A 279 4.83 1.57 18.53
C ASP A 279 5.62 2.74 17.91
N TYR A 280 5.10 3.47 16.92
CA TYR A 280 5.80 4.62 16.33
C TYR A 280 5.05 5.94 16.57
N PRO A 281 5.73 6.99 17.06
CA PRO A 281 5.09 8.28 17.31
C PRO A 281 4.58 8.87 15.98
N THR A 282 3.25 8.93 15.84
CA THR A 282 2.57 9.51 14.67
C THR A 282 3.01 10.95 14.39
N THR A 283 3.45 11.69 15.42
CA THR A 283 4.06 13.02 15.30
C THR A 283 5.26 13.05 14.36
N CYS A 284 6.15 12.05 14.38
CA CYS A 284 7.31 11.98 13.48
C CYS A 284 6.89 11.80 12.02
N VAL A 285 5.87 10.97 11.78
CA VAL A 285 5.30 10.74 10.44
C VAL A 285 4.68 12.03 9.89
N LEU A 286 3.91 12.73 10.72
CA LEU A 286 3.27 13.99 10.36
C LEU A 286 4.31 15.06 9.96
N HIS A 287 5.40 15.20 10.73
CA HIS A 287 6.47 16.15 10.41
C HIS A 287 7.18 15.81 9.09
N ALA A 288 7.47 14.53 8.84
CA ALA A 288 8.11 14.10 7.59
C ALA A 288 7.23 14.41 6.36
N LEU A 289 5.92 14.13 6.44
CA LEU A 289 4.97 14.43 5.37
C LEU A 289 4.83 15.94 5.12
N VAL A 290 4.79 16.75 6.19
CA VAL A 290 4.76 18.21 6.06
C VAL A 290 6.05 18.73 5.42
N CYS A 291 7.22 18.21 5.82
CA CYS A 291 8.51 18.53 5.20
C CYS A 291 8.53 18.15 3.71
N ALA A 292 8.02 16.97 3.35
CA ALA A 292 7.91 16.52 1.97
C ALA A 292 7.11 17.53 1.11
N MET A 293 5.94 17.95 1.60
CA MET A 293 5.10 18.93 0.91
C MET A 293 5.78 20.31 0.80
N ARG A 294 6.51 20.76 1.83
CA ARG A 294 7.24 22.04 1.81
C ARG A 294 8.39 22.06 0.83
N ASN A 295 9.16 20.97 0.77
CA ASN A 295 10.35 20.89 -0.09
C ASN A 295 10.00 20.68 -1.57
N HIS A 296 8.82 20.13 -1.86
CA HIS A 296 8.40 19.80 -3.22
C HIS A 296 7.07 20.47 -3.63
N PRO A 297 6.94 21.81 -3.53
CA PRO A 297 5.67 22.51 -3.69
C PRO A 297 5.08 22.39 -5.11
N THR A 298 5.92 22.17 -6.13
CA THR A 298 5.51 22.07 -7.54
C THR A 298 5.32 20.64 -8.03
N ARG A 299 5.62 19.62 -7.21
CA ARG A 299 5.52 18.21 -7.61
C ARG A 299 4.15 17.64 -7.25
N THR A 300 3.25 17.56 -8.23
CA THR A 300 1.86 17.08 -8.09
C THR A 300 1.77 15.73 -7.38
N HIS A 301 2.65 14.78 -7.70
CA HIS A 301 2.67 13.44 -7.10
C HIS A 301 3.01 13.46 -5.60
N VAL A 302 4.02 14.25 -5.19
CA VAL A 302 4.37 14.41 -3.77
C VAL A 302 3.22 15.07 -3.02
N GLN A 303 2.64 16.14 -3.57
CA GLN A 303 1.52 16.85 -2.95
C GLN A 303 0.30 15.94 -2.79
N THR A 304 -0.06 15.17 -3.82
CA THR A 304 -1.22 14.26 -3.81
C THR A 304 -1.04 13.18 -2.75
N HIS A 305 0.08 12.46 -2.76
CA HIS A 305 0.28 11.33 -1.87
C HIS A 305 0.58 11.74 -0.42
N ALA A 306 1.33 12.82 -0.21
CA ALA A 306 1.58 13.32 1.14
C ALA A 306 0.30 13.86 1.79
N ALA A 307 -0.54 14.60 1.04
CA ALA A 307 -1.85 15.03 1.54
C ALA A 307 -2.78 13.85 1.80
N ALA A 308 -2.79 12.82 0.94
CA ALA A 308 -3.55 11.61 1.15
C ALA A 308 -3.11 10.87 2.43
N ALA A 309 -1.80 10.72 2.67
CA ALA A 309 -1.25 10.12 3.87
C ALA A 309 -1.60 10.90 5.14
N LEU A 310 -1.43 12.23 5.13
CA LEU A 310 -1.84 13.10 6.24
C LEU A 310 -3.33 12.94 6.55
N GLY A 311 -4.17 12.93 5.50
CA GLY A 311 -5.61 12.73 5.64
C GLY A 311 -5.98 11.34 6.14
N ALA A 312 -5.21 10.30 5.83
CA ALA A 312 -5.41 8.95 6.32
C ALA A 312 -5.03 8.82 7.81
N ILE A 313 -3.88 9.37 8.21
CA ILE A 313 -3.42 9.41 9.62
C ILE A 313 -4.42 10.16 10.50
N CYS A 314 -4.96 11.28 10.01
CA CYS A 314 -5.91 12.12 10.75
C CYS A 314 -7.36 11.62 10.67
N ALA A 315 -7.61 10.45 10.07
CA ALA A 315 -8.94 9.87 10.00
C ALA A 315 -9.41 9.36 11.38
N GLY A 316 -10.73 9.32 11.54
CA GLY A 316 -11.38 8.87 12.76
C GLY A 316 -12.03 10.00 13.55
N TRP A 317 -12.75 9.60 14.60
CA TRP A 317 -13.59 10.46 15.42
C TRP A 317 -13.40 10.22 16.93
N ASP A 318 -12.48 9.32 17.30
CA ASP A 318 -12.14 9.00 18.68
C ASP A 318 -11.20 10.06 19.28
N SER A 319 -10.95 9.96 20.58
CA SER A 319 -9.99 10.83 21.30
C SER A 319 -8.63 10.86 20.63
N ASP A 320 -8.19 9.70 20.14
CA ASP A 320 -6.87 9.50 19.58
C ASP A 320 -6.78 10.16 18.19
N ALA A 321 -7.86 10.12 17.39
CA ALA A 321 -7.97 10.84 16.13
C ALA A 321 -7.92 12.35 16.35
N LEU A 322 -8.60 12.87 17.36
CA LEU A 322 -8.53 14.30 17.71
C LEU A 322 -7.11 14.71 18.12
N GLU A 323 -6.40 13.86 18.84
CA GLU A 323 -4.99 14.09 19.17
C GLU A 323 -4.10 14.09 17.93
N ARG A 324 -4.25 13.10 17.04
CA ARG A 324 -3.54 13.06 15.74
C ARG A 324 -3.81 14.30 14.89
N GLN A 325 -5.05 14.79 14.86
CA GLN A 325 -5.44 16.01 14.15
C GLN A 325 -4.76 17.25 14.75
N ARG A 326 -4.73 17.39 16.08
CA ARG A 326 -4.01 18.49 16.76
C ARG A 326 -2.51 18.44 16.45
N ASN A 327 -1.90 17.27 16.56
CA ASN A 327 -0.49 17.07 16.21
C ASN A 327 -0.18 17.45 14.75
N ALA A 328 -1.12 17.20 13.83
CA ALA A 328 -0.97 17.61 12.43
C ALA A 328 -1.05 19.13 12.26
N VAL A 329 -1.93 19.80 13.01
CA VAL A 329 -1.99 21.28 13.06
C VAL A 329 -0.67 21.84 13.60
N ASP A 330 -0.16 21.29 14.70
CA ASP A 330 1.08 21.73 15.33
C ASP A 330 2.30 21.53 14.43
N ALA A 331 2.34 20.45 13.63
CA ALA A 331 3.35 20.23 12.60
C ALA A 331 3.25 21.24 11.43
N GLY A 332 2.13 21.96 11.31
CA GLY A 332 1.85 22.95 10.27
C GLY A 332 1.30 22.34 8.97
N ALA A 333 0.50 21.28 9.08
CA ALA A 333 -0.14 20.61 7.95
C ALA A 333 -1.16 21.51 7.22
N LEU A 334 -1.91 22.34 7.94
CA LEU A 334 -2.91 23.23 7.31
C LEU A 334 -2.28 24.20 6.31
N GLN A 335 -1.15 24.82 6.66
CA GLN A 335 -0.50 25.80 5.78
C GLN A 335 -0.02 25.14 4.48
N VAL A 336 0.57 23.94 4.57
CA VAL A 336 1.12 23.25 3.39
C VAL A 336 0.03 22.69 2.50
N VAL A 337 -1.07 22.20 3.08
CA VAL A 337 -2.24 21.70 2.34
C VAL A 337 -2.94 22.83 1.60
N VAL A 338 -3.13 24.00 2.24
CA VAL A 338 -3.66 25.19 1.56
C VAL A 338 -2.71 25.68 0.45
N GLN A 339 -1.40 25.65 0.69
CA GLN A 339 -0.42 26.01 -0.34
C GLN A 339 -0.46 25.05 -1.53
N ALA A 340 -0.64 23.75 -1.30
CA ALA A 340 -0.81 22.75 -2.35
C ALA A 340 -2.06 23.04 -3.19
N MET A 341 -3.20 23.33 -2.53
CA MET A 341 -4.44 23.71 -3.22
C MET A 341 -4.27 24.98 -4.08
N ARG A 342 -3.49 25.96 -3.62
CA ARG A 342 -3.20 27.18 -4.40
C ARG A 342 -2.28 26.91 -5.59
N SER A 343 -1.22 26.13 -5.38
CA SER A 343 -0.17 25.89 -6.37
C SER A 343 -0.62 24.94 -7.48
N HIS A 344 -1.63 24.10 -7.21
CA HIS A 344 -2.14 23.07 -8.11
C HIS A 344 -3.65 23.22 -8.34
N SER A 345 -4.13 24.44 -8.55
CA SER A 345 -5.57 24.77 -8.66
C SER A 345 -6.31 23.98 -9.75
N TYR A 346 -5.62 23.54 -10.81
CA TYR A 346 -6.18 22.78 -11.92
C TYR A 346 -5.94 21.27 -11.86
N ASP A 347 -5.19 20.75 -10.88
CA ASP A 347 -4.98 19.31 -10.72
C ASP A 347 -6.04 18.73 -9.78
N ALA A 348 -7.01 18.00 -10.36
CA ALA A 348 -8.13 17.46 -9.60
C ALA A 348 -7.71 16.48 -8.50
N LYS A 349 -6.62 15.71 -8.71
CA LYS A 349 -6.13 14.74 -7.71
C LYS A 349 -5.52 15.46 -6.52
N VAL A 350 -4.69 16.49 -6.78
CA VAL A 350 -4.13 17.33 -5.69
C VAL A 350 -5.24 18.02 -4.93
N GLN A 351 -6.26 18.57 -5.61
CA GLN A 351 -7.40 19.23 -4.96
C GLN A 351 -8.21 18.25 -4.09
N ALA A 352 -8.55 17.08 -4.63
CA ALA A 352 -9.31 16.07 -3.87
C ALA A 352 -8.54 15.60 -2.63
N ALA A 353 -7.26 15.23 -2.78
CA ALA A 353 -6.43 14.76 -1.67
C ALA A 353 -6.21 15.87 -0.61
N SER A 354 -5.93 17.09 -1.05
CA SER A 354 -5.69 18.23 -0.16
C SER A 354 -6.98 18.67 0.55
N ALA A 355 -8.11 18.73 -0.13
CA ALA A 355 -9.39 19.08 0.49
C ALA A 355 -9.84 18.01 1.49
N ARG A 356 -9.60 16.72 1.19
CA ARG A 356 -9.84 15.62 2.12
C ARG A 356 -9.00 15.75 3.38
N CYS A 357 -7.71 16.00 3.20
CA CYS A 357 -6.75 16.23 4.29
C CYS A 357 -7.19 17.43 5.15
N PHE A 358 -7.47 18.57 4.50
CA PHE A 358 -7.93 19.79 5.15
C PHE A 358 -9.18 19.55 6.00
N THR A 359 -10.18 18.87 5.43
CA THR A 359 -11.45 18.56 6.12
C THR A 359 -11.18 17.79 7.40
N ARG A 360 -10.35 16.75 7.36
CA ARG A 360 -10.07 15.89 8.51
C ARG A 360 -9.26 16.60 9.59
N ILE A 361 -8.28 17.42 9.22
CA ILE A 361 -7.46 18.16 10.20
C ILE A 361 -8.28 19.27 10.87
N SER A 362 -9.15 19.95 10.11
CA SER A 362 -9.92 21.10 10.60
C SER A 362 -11.04 20.76 11.60
N ILE A 363 -11.34 19.47 11.80
CA ILE A 363 -12.30 19.01 12.82
C ILE A 363 -11.82 19.42 14.22
N ALA A 364 -10.53 19.26 14.52
CA ALA A 364 -9.97 19.58 15.83
C ALA A 364 -9.59 21.05 16.01
N HIS A 365 -9.52 21.84 14.93
CA HIS A 365 -9.11 23.24 14.97
C HIS A 365 -9.88 24.09 13.95
N ALA A 366 -10.69 25.02 14.45
CA ALA A 366 -11.40 26.00 13.64
C ALA A 366 -10.43 27.07 13.12
N ALA A 367 -9.80 26.81 11.97
CA ALA A 367 -9.02 27.81 11.25
C ALA A 367 -9.50 27.94 9.81
N GLY A 368 -9.78 29.18 9.40
CA GLY A 368 -10.23 29.50 8.06
C GLY A 368 -10.20 31.00 7.84
N THR A 369 -9.56 31.45 6.76
CA THR A 369 -9.65 32.83 6.31
C THR A 369 -10.67 32.94 5.17
N ALA A 370 -11.19 34.14 4.94
CA ALA A 370 -12.04 34.39 3.77
C ALA A 370 -11.35 33.98 2.46
N ASP A 371 -10.04 34.14 2.37
CA ASP A 371 -9.27 33.75 1.20
C ASP A 371 -9.30 32.23 0.94
N VAL A 372 -9.26 31.40 1.99
CA VAL A 372 -9.36 29.93 1.85
C VAL A 372 -10.76 29.53 1.39
N LEU A 373 -11.80 30.18 1.92
CA LEU A 373 -13.18 29.95 1.47
C LEU A 373 -13.35 30.31 -0.01
N GLN A 374 -12.88 31.48 -0.43
CA GLN A 374 -12.97 31.91 -1.83
C GLN A 374 -12.19 30.99 -2.77
N MET A 375 -10.98 30.58 -2.37
CA MET A 375 -10.20 29.58 -3.11
C MET A 375 -10.98 28.26 -3.26
N MET A 376 -11.53 27.71 -2.16
CA MET A 376 -12.27 26.45 -2.21
C MET A 376 -13.52 26.54 -3.09
N LEU A 377 -14.28 27.64 -3.02
CA LEU A 377 -15.44 27.85 -3.89
C LEU A 377 -15.01 27.94 -5.36
N HIS A 378 -13.96 28.69 -5.67
CA HIS A 378 -13.42 28.76 -7.03
C HIS A 378 -13.04 27.38 -7.55
N THR A 379 -12.32 26.58 -6.74
CA THR A 379 -11.93 25.21 -7.09
C THR A 379 -13.16 24.31 -7.28
N TYR A 380 -14.18 24.44 -6.43
CA TYR A 380 -15.42 23.66 -6.53
C TYR A 380 -16.11 23.85 -7.90
N HIS A 381 -16.11 25.08 -8.42
CA HIS A 381 -16.68 25.38 -9.74
C HIS A 381 -15.75 24.98 -10.89
N ALA A 382 -14.44 25.20 -10.75
CA ALA A 382 -13.46 24.83 -11.78
C ALA A 382 -13.50 23.32 -12.07
N HIS A 383 -13.64 22.50 -11.03
CA HIS A 383 -13.65 21.03 -11.12
C HIS A 383 -15.07 20.43 -11.22
N HIS A 384 -15.98 21.08 -11.95
CA HIS A 384 -17.38 20.66 -12.06
C HIS A 384 -17.61 19.18 -12.47
N ARG A 385 -16.65 18.57 -13.19
CA ARG A 385 -16.70 17.17 -13.66
C ARG A 385 -16.05 16.15 -12.72
N ASP A 386 -15.25 16.59 -11.74
CA ASP A 386 -14.60 15.68 -10.79
C ASP A 386 -15.43 15.56 -9.51
N ALA A 387 -16.14 14.44 -9.37
CA ALA A 387 -17.02 14.20 -8.25
C ALA A 387 -16.26 14.11 -6.91
N GLU A 388 -15.05 13.54 -6.91
CA GLU A 388 -14.27 13.34 -5.68
C GLU A 388 -13.70 14.67 -5.17
N ALA A 389 -13.17 15.50 -6.07
CA ALA A 389 -12.73 16.85 -5.75
C ALA A 389 -13.89 17.69 -5.21
N ARG A 390 -15.05 17.70 -5.90
CA ARG A 390 -16.23 18.46 -5.44
C ARG A 390 -16.72 18.01 -4.07
N LYS A 391 -16.79 16.70 -3.84
CA LYS A 391 -17.19 16.12 -2.55
C LYS A 391 -16.32 16.67 -1.43
N TRP A 392 -15.00 16.52 -1.54
CA TRP A 392 -14.08 16.93 -0.47
C TRP A 392 -13.95 18.44 -0.32
N ILE A 393 -14.03 19.20 -1.40
CA ILE A 393 -14.02 20.67 -1.33
C ILE A 393 -15.27 21.17 -0.59
N ALA A 394 -16.45 20.64 -0.90
CA ALA A 394 -17.69 21.00 -0.21
C ALA A 394 -17.62 20.70 1.30
N LEU A 395 -17.07 19.54 1.66
CA LEU A 395 -16.86 19.17 3.05
C LEU A 395 -15.79 20.05 3.74
N GLY A 396 -14.74 20.46 3.03
CA GLY A 396 -13.75 21.41 3.54
C GLY A 396 -14.35 22.77 3.85
N VAL A 397 -15.23 23.26 2.97
CA VAL A 397 -15.98 24.51 3.18
C VAL A 397 -16.87 24.44 4.42
N ALA A 398 -17.48 23.29 4.73
CA ALA A 398 -18.25 23.10 5.97
C ALA A 398 -17.42 23.29 7.25
N MET A 399 -16.09 23.08 7.19
CA MET A 399 -15.20 23.20 8.35
C MET A 399 -14.69 24.63 8.59
N LEU A 400 -14.83 25.55 7.62
CA LEU A 400 -14.39 26.95 7.72
C LEU A 400 -15.37 27.79 8.56
N GLN A 401 -15.41 27.54 9.88
CA GLN A 401 -16.30 28.24 10.82
C GLN A 401 -16.17 29.77 10.77
N GLY A 402 -17.26 30.49 11.07
CA GLY A 402 -17.31 31.96 11.07
C GLY A 402 -17.45 32.59 9.68
N VAL A 403 -16.57 32.25 8.73
CA VAL A 403 -16.60 32.83 7.37
C VAL A 403 -17.57 32.12 6.43
N ALA A 404 -17.67 30.79 6.53
CA ALA A 404 -18.65 30.02 5.75
C ALA A 404 -20.10 30.32 6.14
N VAL A 405 -20.34 30.70 7.40
CA VAL A 405 -21.66 31.10 7.92
C VAL A 405 -22.22 32.33 7.19
N ALA A 406 -21.34 33.23 6.77
CA ALA A 406 -21.73 34.48 6.10
C ALA A 406 -21.91 34.33 4.58
N HIS A 407 -21.52 33.18 4.00
CA HIS A 407 -21.50 33.02 2.55
C HIS A 407 -22.75 32.27 2.04
N PRO A 408 -23.62 32.90 1.21
CA PRO A 408 -24.95 32.38 0.88
C PRO A 408 -24.92 31.06 0.11
N GLU A 409 -23.86 30.83 -0.66
CA GLU A 409 -23.70 29.64 -1.50
C GLU A 409 -23.40 28.35 -0.73
N VAL A 410 -22.77 28.46 0.44
CA VAL A 410 -22.32 27.28 1.23
C VAL A 410 -23.48 26.38 1.59
N SER A 411 -24.61 26.96 2.00
CA SER A 411 -25.82 26.21 2.34
C SER A 411 -26.34 25.37 1.16
N HIS A 412 -26.21 25.88 -0.07
CA HIS A 412 -26.66 25.18 -1.26
C HIS A 412 -25.74 24.00 -1.60
N ILE A 413 -24.42 24.25 -1.56
CA ILE A 413 -23.40 23.22 -1.81
C ILE A 413 -23.55 22.05 -0.82
N LEU A 414 -23.72 22.35 0.47
CA LEU A 414 -23.88 21.31 1.49
C LEU A 414 -25.19 20.51 1.33
N CYS A 415 -26.30 21.18 1.00
CA CYS A 415 -27.56 20.49 0.67
C CYS A 415 -27.40 19.53 -0.50
N GLN A 416 -26.68 19.95 -1.55
CA GLN A 416 -26.43 19.13 -2.73
C GLN A 416 -25.57 17.90 -2.38
N VAL A 417 -24.47 18.09 -1.66
CA VAL A 417 -23.59 16.97 -1.29
C VAL A 417 -24.27 15.96 -0.36
N ILE A 418 -25.15 16.41 0.54
CA ILE A 418 -25.98 15.51 1.35
C ILE A 418 -26.90 14.64 0.47
N GLN A 419 -27.43 15.20 -0.62
CA GLN A 419 -28.32 14.49 -1.56
C GLN A 419 -27.55 13.54 -2.49
N ASP A 420 -26.38 13.95 -2.95
CA ASP A 420 -25.55 13.19 -3.89
C ASP A 420 -24.91 11.96 -3.21
N TYR A 421 -24.65 12.02 -1.90
CA TYR A 421 -23.99 10.95 -1.13
C TYR A 421 -24.82 10.46 0.07
N PRO A 422 -26.04 9.93 -0.13
CA PRO A 422 -26.98 9.63 0.96
C PRO A 422 -26.56 8.44 1.85
N ARG A 423 -25.56 7.65 1.42
CA ARG A 423 -25.09 6.45 2.13
C ARG A 423 -23.67 6.59 2.70
N ASP A 424 -22.97 7.68 2.40
CA ASP A 424 -21.62 7.91 2.90
C ASP A 424 -21.70 8.57 4.28
N ALA A 425 -21.40 7.82 5.33
CA ALA A 425 -21.54 8.28 6.71
C ALA A 425 -20.60 9.46 7.05
N GLU A 426 -19.39 9.49 6.49
CA GLU A 426 -18.43 10.58 6.70
C GLU A 426 -18.96 11.87 6.06
N VAL A 427 -19.45 11.77 4.81
CA VAL A 427 -20.04 12.90 4.09
C VAL A 427 -21.28 13.42 4.80
N GLN A 428 -22.20 12.54 5.18
CA GLN A 428 -23.44 12.93 5.86
C GLN A 428 -23.16 13.66 7.17
N TYR A 429 -22.23 13.14 7.98
CA TYR A 429 -21.88 13.79 9.24
C TYR A 429 -21.28 15.18 9.02
N ILE A 430 -20.23 15.29 8.20
CA ILE A 430 -19.46 16.53 8.04
C ILE A 430 -20.31 17.63 7.40
N ALA A 431 -21.08 17.30 6.35
CA ALA A 431 -21.94 18.27 5.69
C ALA A 431 -23.04 18.78 6.64
N SER A 432 -23.56 17.91 7.49
CA SER A 432 -24.61 18.26 8.46
C SER A 432 -24.10 19.11 9.60
N LEU A 433 -22.88 18.82 10.09
CA LEU A 433 -22.17 19.68 11.03
C LEU A 433 -21.95 21.08 10.42
N GLY A 434 -21.55 21.15 9.15
CA GLY A 434 -21.43 22.42 8.41
C GLY A 434 -22.75 23.18 8.34
N MET A 435 -23.85 22.49 8.00
CA MET A 435 -25.20 23.09 7.96
C MET A 435 -25.63 23.61 9.34
N ALA A 436 -25.33 22.88 10.42
CA ALA A 436 -25.58 23.35 11.77
C ALA A 436 -24.76 24.61 12.09
N ASN A 437 -23.48 24.65 11.72
CA ASN A 437 -22.63 25.83 11.91
C ASN A 437 -23.18 27.06 11.17
N VAL A 438 -23.63 26.89 9.92
CA VAL A 438 -24.27 27.95 9.12
C VAL A 438 -25.59 28.41 9.76
N ALA A 439 -26.40 27.49 10.29
CA ALA A 439 -27.69 27.80 10.89
C ALA A 439 -27.59 28.56 12.23
N PHE A 440 -26.64 28.16 13.08
CA PHE A 440 -26.57 28.61 14.47
C PHE A 440 -25.49 29.69 14.70
N GLY A 441 -24.60 29.95 13.73
CA GLY A 441 -23.58 31.00 13.82
C GLY A 441 -22.71 30.90 15.07
N LEU A 442 -22.41 29.68 15.51
CA LEU A 442 -21.70 29.42 16.76
C LEU A 442 -20.26 29.99 16.70
N PRO A 443 -19.79 30.71 17.74
CA PRO A 443 -18.41 31.17 17.81
C PRO A 443 -17.43 29.99 17.93
N PRO A 444 -16.13 30.20 17.62
CA PRO A 444 -15.13 29.14 17.62
C PRO A 444 -15.12 28.46 18.99
N ALA A 445 -15.06 27.14 19.00
CA ALA A 445 -15.03 26.32 20.20
C ALA A 445 -13.72 26.53 20.98
N VAL A 446 -13.56 27.68 21.62
CA VAL A 446 -12.63 27.90 22.71
C VAL A 446 -13.33 27.41 23.96
N GLY A 447 -13.05 26.17 24.35
CA GLY A 447 -13.25 25.71 25.72
C GLY A 447 -14.68 25.44 26.20
N VAL A 448 -15.57 24.92 25.35
CA VAL A 448 -16.85 24.39 25.87
C VAL A 448 -16.60 23.00 26.47
N ARG A 449 -16.37 22.95 27.79
CA ARG A 449 -16.84 21.83 28.62
C ARG A 449 -18.35 21.73 28.39
N GLY A 450 -18.76 20.92 27.41
CA GLY A 450 -20.17 20.85 27.00
C GLY A 450 -20.37 20.68 25.50
N VAL A 451 -19.60 19.82 24.83
CA VAL A 451 -20.28 18.91 23.91
C VAL A 451 -21.29 18.17 24.78
N SER A 452 -22.58 18.35 24.50
CA SER A 452 -23.66 18.09 25.47
C SER A 452 -23.40 16.81 26.30
N PRO A 453 -23.70 16.82 27.62
CA PRO A 453 -23.67 15.62 28.46
C PRO A 453 -24.45 14.42 27.88
N TRP A 454 -25.23 14.62 26.81
CA TRP A 454 -25.95 13.62 26.06
C TRP A 454 -25.07 12.85 25.05
N LEU A 455 -24.09 13.47 24.38
CA LEU A 455 -23.19 12.80 23.42
C LEU A 455 -22.06 12.04 24.13
N ALA A 456 -21.44 12.65 25.14
CA ALA A 456 -20.36 12.03 25.92
C ALA A 456 -20.84 10.80 26.72
N LYS A 457 -22.01 10.89 27.36
CA LYS A 457 -22.62 9.78 28.12
C LYS A 457 -23.12 8.63 27.23
N ARG A 458 -23.30 8.89 25.93
CA ARG A 458 -23.63 7.85 24.93
C ARG A 458 -22.37 7.16 24.43
N HIS A 459 -21.27 7.90 24.26
CA HIS A 459 -19.97 7.38 23.85
C HIS A 459 -19.32 6.47 24.90
N GLU A 460 -19.40 6.87 26.17
CA GLU A 460 -18.92 6.08 27.32
C GLU A 460 -19.71 4.76 27.49
N LYS A 461 -21.01 4.77 27.16
CA LYS A 461 -21.83 3.56 27.04
C LYS A 461 -21.53 2.72 25.79
N THR A 462 -20.91 3.28 24.75
CA THR A 462 -20.60 2.53 23.50
C THR A 462 -19.32 1.71 23.61
N ASN A 463 -18.35 2.14 24.42
CA ASN A 463 -17.12 1.40 24.67
C ASN A 463 -17.28 0.20 25.62
N GLN A 464 -18.46 0.03 26.24
CA GLN A 464 -18.78 -1.10 27.12
C GLN A 464 -19.65 -2.18 26.46
N LEU A 465 -19.95 -2.08 25.17
CA LEU A 465 -20.91 -2.97 24.51
C LEU A 465 -20.26 -3.78 23.37
N GLU A 466 -19.96 -5.04 23.65
CA GLU A 466 -19.29 -5.99 22.75
C GLU A 466 -20.21 -6.59 21.66
N ASP A 467 -21.53 -6.41 21.75
CA ASP A 467 -22.49 -7.14 20.91
C ASP A 467 -22.91 -6.43 19.60
N GLN A 468 -23.05 -7.22 18.53
CA GLN A 468 -23.44 -6.85 17.16
C GLN A 468 -24.81 -6.15 17.08
N ALA A 469 -25.73 -6.39 18.01
CA ALA A 469 -27.02 -5.69 18.08
C ALA A 469 -26.86 -4.19 18.44
N SER A 470 -25.88 -3.86 19.28
CA SER A 470 -25.58 -2.48 19.70
C SER A 470 -24.93 -1.66 18.58
N LYS A 471 -24.08 -2.28 17.75
CA LYS A 471 -23.54 -1.67 16.51
C LYS A 471 -24.64 -1.36 15.49
N ARG A 472 -25.69 -2.19 15.40
CA ARG A 472 -26.89 -1.91 14.59
C ARG A 472 -27.72 -0.75 15.14
N ILE A 473 -27.75 -0.54 16.46
CA ILE A 473 -28.43 0.60 17.09
C ILE A 473 -27.65 1.90 16.86
N VAL A 474 -26.31 1.88 16.88
CA VAL A 474 -25.46 3.04 16.52
C VAL A 474 -25.62 3.42 15.04
N ARG A 475 -25.68 2.43 14.13
CA ARG A 475 -26.05 2.68 12.73
C ARG A 475 -27.45 3.28 12.59
N LYS A 476 -28.43 2.82 13.37
CA LYS A 476 -29.77 3.43 13.43
C LYS A 476 -29.76 4.84 14.03
N ALA A 477 -28.88 5.14 14.99
CA ALA A 477 -28.73 6.48 15.56
C ALA A 477 -28.07 7.47 14.58
N LEU A 478 -27.08 7.03 13.78
CA LEU A 478 -26.56 7.79 12.64
C LEU A 478 -27.62 7.99 11.53
N MET A 479 -28.55 7.04 11.35
CA MET A 479 -29.71 7.23 10.45
C MET A 479 -30.78 8.20 11.01
N ILE A 480 -30.88 8.34 12.34
CA ILE A 480 -31.70 9.40 12.96
C ILE A 480 -31.08 10.78 12.68
N ASP A 481 -29.75 10.85 12.57
CA ASP A 481 -29.06 12.06 12.13
C ASP A 481 -29.41 12.40 10.68
N ALA A 482 -29.37 11.44 9.76
CA ALA A 482 -29.84 11.67 8.38
C ALA A 482 -31.31 12.16 8.32
N SER A 483 -32.18 11.71 9.23
CA SER A 483 -33.57 12.18 9.34
C SER A 483 -33.65 13.62 9.87
N TYR A 484 -32.81 13.97 10.84
CA TYR A 484 -32.67 15.34 11.37
C TYR A 484 -32.03 16.29 10.34
N CYS A 485 -31.10 15.79 9.53
CA CYS A 485 -30.45 16.52 8.44
C CYS A 485 -31.40 16.74 7.27
N ASN A 486 -32.25 15.76 6.96
CA ASN A 486 -33.34 15.89 6.00
C ASN A 486 -34.42 16.88 6.52
N TRP A 487 -34.65 16.90 7.83
CA TRP A 487 -35.51 17.89 8.48
C TRP A 487 -34.91 19.31 8.42
N LEU A 488 -33.62 19.48 8.71
CA LEU A 488 -32.89 20.75 8.56
C LEU A 488 -32.87 21.23 7.10
N CYS A 489 -32.58 20.35 6.13
CA CYS A 489 -32.64 20.66 4.70
C CYS A 489 -34.04 21.14 4.27
N LYS A 490 -35.09 20.41 4.66
CA LYS A 490 -36.48 20.80 4.37
C LYS A 490 -36.86 22.12 5.04
N ARG A 491 -36.32 22.42 6.22
CA ARG A 491 -36.56 23.68 6.94
C ARG A 491 -35.82 24.85 6.28
N PHE A 492 -34.58 24.66 5.82
CA PHE A 492 -33.83 25.66 5.03
C PHE A 492 -34.48 25.95 3.68
N GLN A 493 -34.95 24.93 2.96
CA GLN A 493 -35.67 25.12 1.70
C GLN A 493 -36.94 25.95 1.85
N ARG A 494 -37.61 25.88 3.01
CA ARG A 494 -38.78 26.71 3.34
C ARG A 494 -38.41 28.14 3.74
N LEU A 495 -37.23 28.36 4.32
CA LEU A 495 -36.72 29.68 4.73
C LEU A 495 -36.06 30.47 3.59
N ARG A 496 -35.84 29.83 2.42
CA ARG A 496 -35.19 30.38 1.21
C ARG A 496 -35.68 31.78 0.77
N PRO A 497 -36.98 32.15 0.84
CA PRO A 497 -37.45 33.49 0.47
C PRO A 497 -37.06 34.61 1.45
N HIS A 498 -36.60 34.27 2.66
CA HIS A 498 -36.34 35.23 3.74
C HIS A 498 -34.85 35.56 3.95
N VAL A 499 -33.95 34.89 3.24
CA VAL A 499 -32.49 35.03 3.41
C VAL A 499 -31.96 36.39 2.92
N SER A 500 -32.66 37.07 1.99
CA SER A 500 -32.30 38.44 1.58
C SER A 500 -32.48 39.49 2.70
N ARG A 501 -33.25 39.18 3.75
CA ARG A 501 -33.44 40.02 4.95
C ARG A 501 -32.50 39.67 6.11
N TRP A 502 -31.57 38.73 5.94
CA TRP A 502 -30.72 38.27 7.05
C TRP A 502 -29.75 39.36 7.55
N ASN A 503 -29.36 40.31 6.69
CA ASN A 503 -28.62 41.51 7.08
C ASN A 503 -29.43 42.47 7.98
N ASP A 504 -30.76 42.47 7.88
CA ASP A 504 -31.64 43.26 8.77
C ASP A 504 -31.86 42.57 10.13
N LEU A 505 -31.76 41.23 10.17
CA LEU A 505 -31.83 40.45 11.42
C LEU A 505 -30.55 40.56 12.27
N GLN A 506 -29.38 40.77 11.66
CA GLN A 506 -28.15 41.10 12.39
C GLN A 506 -28.28 42.42 13.18
N LYS A 507 -29.09 43.38 12.72
CA LYS A 507 -29.40 44.62 13.46
C LYS A 507 -30.38 44.42 14.62
N MET A 508 -31.13 43.32 14.64
CA MET A 508 -32.06 42.96 15.73
C MET A 508 -31.42 42.15 16.88
N LYS A 509 -30.09 42.00 16.92
CA LYS A 509 -29.32 41.21 17.91
C LYS A 509 -29.45 41.66 19.39
N GLN A 510 -30.27 42.64 19.74
CA GLN A 510 -30.42 43.13 21.12
C GLN A 510 -31.63 42.57 21.88
N SER A 511 -32.49 41.73 21.28
CA SER A 511 -33.67 41.17 21.96
C SER A 511 -33.47 39.70 22.32
N LYS A 512 -33.33 39.42 23.62
CA LYS A 512 -33.06 38.12 24.25
C LYS A 512 -34.19 37.06 24.11
N ARG A 513 -35.22 37.32 23.30
CA ARG A 513 -36.47 36.52 23.27
C ARG A 513 -36.62 35.55 22.08
N CYS A 514 -35.66 35.49 21.15
CA CYS A 514 -35.72 34.56 20.01
C CYS A 514 -34.84 33.30 20.16
N TRP A 515 -34.30 33.04 21.35
CA TRP A 515 -33.42 31.89 21.60
C TRP A 515 -34.11 30.66 22.22
N ASP A 516 -35.34 30.81 22.75
CA ASP A 516 -36.21 29.68 23.10
C ASP A 516 -36.99 29.21 21.87
#